data_AF-A0A536A2Q3-F1
#
_entry.id   AF-A0A536A2Q3-F1
#
_cell.length_a   1.000
_cell.length_b   1.000
_cell.length_c   1.000
_cell.angle_alpha   90.00
_cell.angle_beta   90.00
_cell.angle_gamma   90.00
#
_symmetry.space_group_name_H-M   'P 1'
#
loop_
_entity.id
_entity.type
_entity.pdbx_description
1 polymer ?
#
loop_
_entity_poly.entity_id
_entity_poly.type
_entity_poly.pdbx_seq_one_letter_code
_entity_poly.pdbx_strand_id
1 'polypeptide(L)'
;MYELSPRRLLSALTRVVVLFVILTMIAAGLVFVSANVSTPATAFAFHSAFEDQGPAPTLAPGTATSYSLRFRNIGLLPWQRGGSAQVNLAVAGDSTASLVAGMGVNWLSENRIATTGEQIVLPGMLGTFTFTVRAPMTPGVYRVPLRLVVDGLTWLEDDHVVLTLTSDLGFHGQLVDQSVHPTLGPGDTSVPLTLHFRNTGARTWTRGVAGQQVNLGVVGDDKSIFALAAGWPTADRVAIQAEPSVAPGGIATYTFQVKAPLAAGVYPLRLRLVADGVTWLDDQDIVTLVTVGATAGAPTGKTIPTSPAAFTFVVGADPSATAAGQSVKVTTTVTSIAANTAVIGVDVYTPGGSTVAFEKWFHNESFAAGEQRTYPLSWTIPAGATIGTYRIDVSAYAVGWKAFFGAKIAAATFSVAAAPVPPTAPPPSATPPGATPGPTSTPSTTGVPTATPASTPAPTPTPAPGPSFSVSSSVTPASVVTGGSVGVTAVVTSATASTALVDVEIWAPGALAPNYQVWFDNQSFTAGQARSYPATWQVPASAALGMYTVKLAVYAPAWATVYSPLSSAATFSVNAPVATPSPTPTPTLGPSATPGPTATPTPTATPTPTRTPTPTTPAPTVTATATPT
;
A
#
# COMPACT_ATOMS: atom_id res chain seq x y z
N MET A 1 55.11 -17.06 15.05
CA MET A 1 55.36 -16.83 16.50
C MET A 1 56.32 -15.66 16.62
N TYR A 2 55.83 -14.47 16.95
CA TYR A 2 56.70 -13.34 17.31
C TYR A 2 56.99 -13.45 18.80
N GLU A 3 58.20 -13.87 19.18
CA GLU A 3 58.64 -13.85 20.57
C GLU A 3 58.69 -12.40 21.07
N LEU A 4 57.81 -12.08 22.02
CA LEU A 4 57.83 -10.82 22.74
C LEU A 4 59.07 -10.80 23.63
N SER A 5 60.11 -10.07 23.22
CA SER A 5 61.32 -9.91 24.03
C SER A 5 60.99 -9.38 25.44
N PRO A 6 61.70 -9.82 26.50
CA PRO A 6 61.46 -9.39 27.88
C PRO A 6 61.46 -7.87 28.07
N ARG A 7 62.27 -7.15 27.28
CA ARG A 7 62.33 -5.67 27.30
C ARG A 7 61.04 -5.01 26.79
N ARG A 8 60.38 -5.59 25.79
CA ARG A 8 59.09 -5.08 25.28
C ARG A 8 57.97 -5.33 26.28
N LEU A 9 57.94 -6.50 26.91
CA LEU A 9 57.04 -6.83 28.01
C LEU A 9 57.24 -5.90 29.21
N LEU A 10 58.49 -5.66 29.61
CA LEU A 10 58.80 -4.74 30.70
C LEU A 10 58.40 -3.30 30.34
N SER A 11 58.67 -2.83 29.12
CA SER A 11 58.25 -1.49 28.69
C SER A 11 56.72 -1.33 28.62
N ALA A 12 56.00 -2.37 28.22
CA ALA A 12 54.54 -2.38 28.20
C ALA A 12 53.99 -2.41 29.63
N LEU A 13 54.58 -3.22 30.52
CA LEU A 13 54.22 -3.27 31.94
C LEU A 13 54.49 -1.94 32.62
N THR A 14 55.64 -1.30 32.38
CA THR A 14 55.97 0.03 32.90
C THR A 14 55.00 1.08 32.38
N ARG A 15 54.63 1.05 31.09
CA ARG A 15 53.60 1.96 30.55
C ARG A 15 52.23 1.74 31.19
N VAL A 16 51.83 0.50 31.43
CA VAL A 16 50.56 0.18 32.11
C VAL A 16 50.60 0.62 33.57
N VAL A 17 51.69 0.37 34.29
CA VAL A 17 51.83 0.79 35.71
C VAL A 17 51.89 2.31 35.83
N VAL A 18 52.63 3.00 34.95
CA VAL A 18 52.69 4.47 34.93
C VAL A 18 51.32 5.06 34.60
N LEU A 19 50.61 4.50 33.61
CA LEU A 19 49.26 4.93 33.29
C LEU A 19 48.32 4.70 34.48
N PHE A 20 48.42 3.55 35.16
CA PHE A 20 47.62 3.23 36.34
C PHE A 20 47.91 4.17 37.52
N VAL A 21 49.17 4.50 37.79
CA VAL A 21 49.59 5.44 38.84
C VAL A 21 49.14 6.87 38.52
N ILE A 22 49.23 7.30 37.26
CA ILE A 22 48.71 8.61 36.84
C ILE A 22 47.18 8.65 37.00
N LEU A 23 46.49 7.58 36.61
CA LEU A 23 45.04 7.46 36.76
C LEU A 23 44.61 7.53 38.23
N THR A 24 45.32 6.83 39.12
CA THR A 24 45.01 6.83 40.56
C THR A 24 45.35 8.15 41.23
N MET A 25 46.43 8.83 40.83
CA MET A 25 46.76 10.17 41.33
C MET A 25 45.76 11.23 40.86
N ILE A 26 45.31 11.17 39.60
CA ILE A 26 44.25 12.03 39.08
C ILE A 26 42.94 11.75 39.83
N ALA A 27 42.54 10.48 39.97
CA ALA A 27 41.34 10.11 40.72
C ALA A 27 41.40 10.59 42.19
N ALA A 28 42.53 10.39 42.89
CA ALA A 28 42.71 10.82 44.27
C ALA A 28 42.70 12.35 44.44
N GLY A 29 43.33 13.08 43.51
CA GLY A 29 43.31 14.55 43.49
C GLY A 29 41.90 15.10 43.29
N LEU A 30 41.10 14.47 42.42
CA LEU A 30 39.71 14.87 42.19
C LEU A 30 38.78 14.52 43.36
N VAL A 31 39.01 13.40 44.06
CA VAL A 31 38.30 13.06 45.31
C VAL A 31 38.55 14.14 46.37
N PHE A 32 39.79 14.63 46.51
CA PHE A 32 40.14 15.69 47.48
C PHE A 32 39.46 17.04 47.19
N VAL A 33 39.32 17.41 45.91
CA VAL A 33 38.59 18.62 45.50
C VAL A 33 37.09 18.48 45.79
N SER A 34 36.49 17.32 45.52
CA SER A 34 35.05 17.09 45.75
C SER A 34 34.62 17.17 47.23
N ALA A 35 35.53 16.90 48.17
CA ALA A 35 35.24 16.91 49.60
C ALA A 35 35.14 18.32 50.23
N ASN A 36 35.60 19.37 49.53
CA ASN A 36 35.72 20.74 50.07
C ASN A 36 34.80 21.75 49.37
N VAL A 37 33.87 21.28 48.54
CA VAL A 37 32.99 22.12 47.73
C VAL A 37 31.55 21.93 48.19
N SER A 38 30.77 23.01 48.29
CA SER A 38 29.36 22.94 48.66
C SER A 38 28.56 22.11 47.62
N THR A 39 27.50 21.42 48.06
CA THR A 39 26.64 20.59 47.19
C THR A 39 26.17 21.27 45.89
N PRO A 40 25.84 22.58 45.82
CA PRO A 40 25.52 23.21 44.54
C PRO A 40 26.72 23.37 43.60
N ALA A 41 27.96 23.49 44.11
CA ALA A 41 29.14 23.68 43.28
C ALA A 41 29.72 22.37 42.71
N THR A 42 29.45 21.22 43.33
CA THR A 42 29.81 19.89 42.76
C THR A 42 28.89 19.49 41.61
N ALA A 43 27.64 19.98 41.57
CA ALA A 43 26.72 19.74 40.46
C ALA A 43 27.28 20.24 39.11
N PHE A 44 27.95 21.41 39.10
CA PHE A 44 28.59 21.98 37.91
C PHE A 44 29.84 21.23 37.43
N ALA A 45 30.27 20.18 38.13
CA ALA A 45 31.44 19.40 37.73
C ALA A 45 31.07 18.11 36.97
N PHE A 46 29.78 17.76 36.92
CA PHE A 46 29.26 16.64 36.14
C PHE A 46 28.67 17.14 34.83
N HIS A 47 29.17 16.60 33.73
CA HIS A 47 28.64 16.87 32.40
C HIS A 47 28.76 15.60 31.55
N SER A 48 27.83 15.43 30.63
CA SER A 48 27.73 14.35 29.67
C SER A 48 27.49 14.91 28.27
N ALA A 49 27.95 14.18 27.27
CA ALA A 49 27.51 14.33 25.90
C ALA A 49 27.04 12.98 25.38
N PHE A 50 25.86 12.93 24.78
CA PHE A 50 25.38 11.76 24.07
C PHE A 50 26.31 11.41 22.90
N GLU A 51 26.60 10.12 22.73
CA GLU A 51 27.48 9.63 21.66
C GLU A 51 26.71 8.72 20.72
N ASP A 52 26.09 7.65 21.24
CA ASP A 52 25.24 6.79 20.42
C ASP A 52 24.23 5.97 21.24
N GLN A 53 23.30 5.37 20.51
CA GLN A 53 22.35 4.38 21.00
C GLN A 53 22.12 3.29 19.96
N GLY A 54 21.61 2.13 20.40
CA GLY A 54 21.21 1.05 19.49
C GLY A 54 20.07 1.43 18.53
N PRO A 55 19.78 0.60 17.51
CA PRO A 55 18.63 0.82 16.65
C PRO A 55 17.31 0.67 17.42
N ALA A 56 16.30 1.44 17.06
CA ALA A 56 14.96 1.37 17.65
C ALA A 56 14.40 -0.06 17.54
N PRO A 57 14.13 -0.76 18.67
CA PRO A 57 13.63 -2.12 18.63
C PRO A 57 12.15 -2.18 18.19
N THR A 58 11.84 -3.18 17.35
CA THR A 58 10.47 -3.62 17.05
C THR A 58 10.30 -5.02 17.60
N LEU A 59 9.32 -5.22 18.46
CA LEU A 59 9.15 -6.43 19.25
C LEU A 59 7.68 -6.86 19.26
N ALA A 60 7.43 -8.16 19.41
CA ALA A 60 6.09 -8.66 19.67
C ALA A 60 5.62 -8.23 21.08
N PRO A 61 4.32 -7.96 21.28
CA PRO A 61 3.80 -7.57 22.58
C PRO A 61 4.23 -8.52 23.70
N GLY A 62 4.70 -7.97 24.81
CA GLY A 62 5.18 -8.71 25.97
C GLY A 62 6.59 -9.30 25.83
N THR A 63 7.22 -9.27 24.65
CA THR A 63 8.61 -9.72 24.49
C THR A 63 9.60 -8.65 24.95
N ALA A 64 10.79 -9.08 25.40
CA ALA A 64 11.82 -8.20 25.93
C ALA A 64 13.15 -8.34 25.18
N THR A 65 13.89 -7.24 25.09
CA THR A 65 15.23 -7.19 24.48
C THR A 65 16.19 -6.35 25.33
N SER A 66 17.48 -6.56 25.15
CA SER A 66 18.52 -5.70 25.72
C SER A 66 18.77 -4.49 24.81
N TYR A 67 18.98 -3.33 25.41
CA TYR A 67 19.26 -2.07 24.73
C TYR A 67 20.38 -1.31 25.43
N SER A 68 21.21 -0.62 24.66
CA SER A 68 22.38 0.10 25.15
C SER A 68 22.46 1.53 24.62
N LEU A 69 22.93 2.44 25.46
CA LEU A 69 23.31 3.81 25.11
C LEU A 69 24.72 4.11 25.60
N ARG A 70 25.42 5.02 24.93
CA ARG A 70 26.73 5.51 25.33
C ARG A 70 26.74 7.02 25.43
N PHE A 71 27.33 7.51 26.52
CA PHE A 71 27.56 8.93 26.76
C PHE A 71 29.04 9.15 27.08
N ARG A 72 29.63 10.23 26.59
CA ARG A 72 30.95 10.68 27.01
C ARG A 72 30.84 11.53 28.27
N ASN A 73 31.71 11.25 29.25
CA ASN A 73 31.91 12.17 30.36
C ASN A 73 32.71 13.38 29.86
N ILE A 74 32.07 14.55 29.74
CA ILE A 74 32.75 15.81 29.39
C ILE A 74 32.93 16.73 30.61
N GLY A 75 32.57 16.22 31.80
CA GLY A 75 32.71 16.92 33.07
C GLY A 75 34.13 16.86 33.61
N LEU A 76 34.28 17.45 34.80
CA LEU A 76 35.54 17.43 35.53
C LEU A 76 35.62 16.21 36.44
N LEU A 77 34.51 15.74 37.03
CA LEU A 77 34.52 14.59 37.96
C LEU A 77 34.33 13.24 37.24
N PRO A 78 34.97 12.15 37.75
CA PRO A 78 34.69 10.82 37.24
C PRO A 78 33.30 10.36 37.66
N TRP A 79 32.62 9.60 36.81
CA TRP A 79 31.40 8.87 37.20
C TRP A 79 31.82 7.58 37.89
N GLN A 80 31.47 7.40 39.16
CA GLN A 80 31.89 6.24 39.94
C GLN A 80 30.66 5.45 40.39
N ARG A 81 30.51 4.24 39.87
CA ARG A 81 29.44 3.32 40.27
C ARG A 81 29.57 2.95 41.74
N GLY A 82 28.46 2.97 42.48
CA GLY A 82 28.39 2.61 43.90
C GLY A 82 28.86 3.69 44.87
N GLY A 83 29.22 4.89 44.38
CA GLY A 83 29.66 6.03 45.19
C GLY A 83 28.75 7.25 45.07
N SER A 84 29.16 8.36 45.70
CA SER A 84 28.47 9.66 45.63
C SER A 84 28.52 10.32 44.24
N ALA A 85 29.36 9.81 43.34
CA ALA A 85 29.50 10.25 41.95
C ALA A 85 28.86 9.27 40.95
N GLN A 86 27.93 8.42 41.40
CA GLN A 86 27.22 7.49 40.52
C GLN A 86 26.30 8.26 39.58
N VAL A 87 26.45 8.02 38.28
CA VAL A 87 25.53 8.51 37.24
C VAL A 87 24.60 7.39 36.81
N ASN A 88 23.31 7.70 36.78
CA ASN A 88 22.26 6.78 36.36
C ASN A 88 21.57 7.31 35.10
N LEU A 89 21.14 6.39 34.24
CA LEU A 89 20.20 6.66 33.17
C LEU A 89 18.78 6.64 33.75
N ALA A 90 18.03 7.72 33.50
CA ALA A 90 16.70 7.90 34.03
C ALA A 90 15.71 8.35 32.95
N VAL A 91 14.42 8.18 33.25
CA VAL A 91 13.34 8.76 32.43
C VAL A 91 13.31 10.26 32.72
N ALA A 92 13.45 11.09 31.68
CA ALA A 92 13.52 12.54 31.83
C ALA A 92 12.27 13.08 32.55
N GLY A 93 12.49 13.96 33.53
CA GLY A 93 11.41 14.53 34.34
C GLY A 93 10.78 13.55 35.34
N ASP A 94 11.47 12.45 35.65
CA ASP A 94 11.06 11.47 36.67
C ASP A 94 9.71 10.78 36.39
N SER A 95 9.26 10.75 35.13
CA SER A 95 8.00 10.10 34.76
C SER A 95 8.02 8.59 35.00
N THR A 96 6.94 8.06 35.56
CA THR A 96 6.74 6.62 35.82
C THR A 96 5.86 5.94 34.76
N ALA A 97 5.39 6.69 33.75
CA ALA A 97 4.48 6.19 32.71
C ALA A 97 5.05 4.96 31.97
N SER A 98 6.37 4.93 31.77
CA SER A 98 7.06 3.83 31.11
C SER A 98 7.02 2.53 31.91
N LEU A 99 7.13 2.61 33.24
CA LEU A 99 6.98 1.45 34.11
C LEU A 99 5.51 1.00 34.18
N VAL A 100 4.57 1.94 34.26
CA VAL A 100 3.12 1.64 34.25
C VAL A 100 2.71 0.91 32.97
N ALA A 101 3.31 1.24 31.83
CA ALA A 101 3.13 0.54 30.57
C ALA A 101 3.80 -0.86 30.52
N GLY A 102 4.46 -1.30 31.60
CA GLY A 102 5.11 -2.61 31.71
C GLY A 102 6.43 -2.73 30.95
N MET A 103 7.06 -1.61 30.57
CA MET A 103 8.28 -1.62 29.75
C MET A 103 9.55 -1.95 30.53
N GLY A 104 9.54 -1.70 31.84
CA GLY A 104 10.69 -1.93 32.70
C GLY A 104 10.92 -3.40 33.00
N VAL A 105 12.12 -3.91 32.69
CA VAL A 105 12.56 -5.24 33.11
C VAL A 105 13.82 -5.07 33.95
N ASN A 106 13.71 -5.32 35.26
CA ASN A 106 14.79 -5.17 36.23
C ASN A 106 15.43 -3.78 36.23
N TRP A 107 14.63 -2.73 36.01
CA TRP A 107 15.08 -1.35 36.18
C TRP A 107 15.43 -1.09 37.65
N LEU A 108 16.35 -0.16 37.89
CA LEU A 108 16.81 0.19 39.25
C LEU A 108 15.67 0.71 40.14
N SER A 109 14.74 1.47 39.56
CA SER A 109 13.51 1.94 40.20
C SER A 109 12.44 2.29 39.14
N GLU A 110 11.36 2.95 39.54
CA GLU A 110 10.25 3.33 38.64
C GLU A 110 10.67 4.26 37.49
N ASN A 111 11.69 5.08 37.72
CA ASN A 111 12.20 6.06 36.75
C ASN A 111 13.73 6.04 36.64
N ARG A 112 14.43 5.15 37.36
CA ARG A 112 15.86 4.85 37.18
C ARG A 112 16.01 3.54 36.43
N ILE A 113 16.63 3.61 35.26
CA ILE A 113 16.68 2.49 34.33
C ILE A 113 17.91 1.63 34.61
N ALA A 114 19.09 2.22 34.53
CA ALA A 114 20.37 1.54 34.71
C ALA A 114 21.46 2.50 35.17
N THR A 115 22.58 1.95 35.63
CA THR A 115 23.80 2.70 35.95
C THR A 115 24.90 2.40 34.91
N THR A 116 25.94 3.23 34.86
CA THR A 116 27.09 3.07 33.94
C THR A 116 27.71 1.70 34.09
N GLY A 117 27.96 0.99 32.99
CA GLY A 117 28.57 -0.35 32.87
C GLY A 117 29.92 -0.46 33.54
N GLU A 118 30.71 0.60 33.37
CA GLU A 118 32.05 0.78 33.88
C GLU A 118 32.01 1.12 35.38
N GLN A 119 32.99 0.62 36.13
CA GLN A 119 33.14 0.97 37.55
C GLN A 119 33.49 2.45 37.75
N ILE A 120 34.32 2.99 36.85
CA ILE A 120 34.74 4.39 36.84
C ILE A 120 34.78 4.87 35.38
N VAL A 121 34.11 5.98 35.08
CA VAL A 121 34.17 6.70 33.79
C VAL A 121 34.87 8.03 34.01
N LEU A 122 36.14 8.10 33.65
CA LEU A 122 36.94 9.33 33.78
C LEU A 122 36.50 10.41 32.76
N PRO A 123 36.84 11.69 33.01
CA PRO A 123 36.70 12.74 32.00
C PRO A 123 37.29 12.33 30.64
N GLY A 124 36.53 12.55 29.58
CA GLY A 124 36.82 12.17 28.20
C GLY A 124 36.44 10.74 27.79
N MET A 125 36.14 9.86 28.76
CA MET A 125 35.79 8.45 28.52
C MET A 125 34.30 8.24 28.28
N LEU A 126 33.96 7.11 27.65
CA LEU A 126 32.57 6.67 27.45
C LEU A 126 32.07 5.88 28.65
N GLY A 127 30.84 6.19 29.08
CA GLY A 127 30.02 5.36 29.95
C GLY A 127 28.93 4.66 29.16
N THR A 128 28.79 3.35 29.36
CA THR A 128 27.81 2.50 28.66
C THR A 128 26.64 2.17 29.58
N PHE A 129 25.40 2.39 29.16
CA PHE A 129 24.21 2.06 29.93
C PHE A 129 23.44 0.96 29.21
N THR A 130 23.43 -0.24 29.78
CA THR A 130 22.72 -1.40 29.23
C THR A 130 21.58 -1.79 30.14
N PHE A 131 20.39 -1.98 29.56
CA PHE A 131 19.19 -2.40 30.27
C PHE A 131 18.33 -3.31 29.41
N THR A 132 17.31 -3.90 30.03
CA THR A 132 16.30 -4.70 29.33
C THR A 132 15.01 -3.90 29.27
N VAL A 133 14.36 -3.91 28.10
CA VAL A 133 13.06 -3.28 27.88
C VAL A 133 12.09 -4.30 27.30
N ARG A 134 10.83 -4.25 27.74
CA ARG A 134 9.72 -5.08 27.25
C ARG A 134 8.77 -4.26 26.40
N ALA A 135 8.34 -4.79 25.27
CA ALA A 135 7.24 -4.20 24.50
C ALA A 135 5.92 -4.30 25.28
N PRO A 136 5.18 -3.20 25.44
CA PRO A 136 3.85 -3.22 26.04
C PRO A 136 2.89 -4.20 25.35
N MET A 137 1.89 -4.70 26.09
CA MET A 137 0.90 -5.64 25.56
C MET A 137 -0.02 -5.01 24.50
N THR A 138 -0.22 -3.70 24.58
CA THR A 138 -0.94 -2.93 23.57
C THR A 138 0.01 -2.62 22.41
N PRO A 139 -0.34 -2.96 21.16
CA PRO A 139 0.47 -2.58 20.00
C PRO A 139 0.54 -1.06 19.84
N GLY A 140 1.68 -0.56 19.39
CA GLY A 140 1.91 0.87 19.20
C GLY A 140 3.38 1.27 19.29
N VAL A 141 3.64 2.56 19.04
CA VAL A 141 4.97 3.15 19.19
C VAL A 141 5.06 3.86 20.54
N TYR A 142 6.04 3.46 21.34
CA TYR A 142 6.30 3.98 22.66
C TYR A 142 7.61 4.78 22.65
N ARG A 143 7.57 5.98 23.21
CA ARG A 143 8.73 6.87 23.32
C ARG A 143 9.06 7.09 24.78
N VAL A 144 10.31 6.83 25.16
CA VAL A 144 10.82 7.06 26.52
C VAL A 144 11.92 8.12 26.41
N PRO A 145 11.70 9.35 26.89
CA PRO A 145 12.74 10.36 26.94
C PRO A 145 13.74 9.99 28.04
N LEU A 146 15.02 10.01 27.70
CA LEU A 146 16.11 9.53 28.53
C LEU A 146 17.08 10.66 28.83
N ARG A 147 17.53 10.72 30.09
CA ARG A 147 18.51 11.71 30.53
C ARG A 147 19.36 11.16 31.67
N LEU A 148 20.62 11.58 31.74
CA LEU A 148 21.52 11.19 32.81
C LEU A 148 21.28 12.04 34.07
N VAL A 149 21.41 11.41 35.24
CA VAL A 149 21.19 12.05 36.54
C VAL A 149 22.22 11.55 37.55
N VAL A 150 22.70 12.46 38.39
CA VAL A 150 23.35 12.13 39.67
C VAL A 150 22.30 12.31 40.76
N ASP A 151 21.88 11.20 41.36
CA ASP A 151 20.76 11.20 42.29
C ASP A 151 21.00 12.08 43.51
N GLY A 152 19.99 12.88 43.86
CA GLY A 152 20.06 13.86 44.94
C GLY A 152 20.91 15.09 44.64
N LEU A 153 21.49 15.20 43.44
CA LEU A 153 22.36 16.31 43.06
C LEU A 153 21.84 17.09 41.85
N THR A 154 21.88 16.50 40.65
CA THR A 154 21.49 17.22 39.42
C THR A 154 21.22 16.27 38.26
N TRP A 155 20.36 16.71 37.35
CA TRP A 155 20.32 16.20 35.99
C TRP A 155 21.50 16.75 35.20
N LEU A 156 22.06 15.91 34.32
CA LEU A 156 23.10 16.33 33.37
C LEU A 156 22.42 16.92 32.12
N GLU A 157 23.15 17.14 31.04
CA GLU A 157 22.67 17.72 29.78
C GLU A 157 21.43 17.02 29.23
N ASP A 158 20.57 17.79 28.57
CA ASP A 158 19.43 17.26 27.83
C ASP A 158 19.74 17.19 26.34
N ASP A 159 20.38 16.09 25.94
CA ASP A 159 20.66 15.78 24.54
C ASP A 159 19.40 15.29 23.78
N HIS A 160 18.20 15.38 24.39
CA HIS A 160 16.92 14.96 23.82
C HIS A 160 16.93 13.50 23.34
N VAL A 161 17.62 12.65 24.10
CA VAL A 161 17.75 11.22 23.80
C VAL A 161 16.41 10.54 24.03
N VAL A 162 15.94 9.78 23.03
CA VAL A 162 14.66 9.07 23.11
C VAL A 162 14.85 7.62 22.69
N LEU A 163 14.49 6.70 23.59
CA LEU A 163 14.23 5.31 23.21
C LEU A 163 12.88 5.24 22.51
N THR A 164 12.89 4.83 21.25
CA THR A 164 11.68 4.51 20.49
C THR A 164 11.54 2.99 20.40
N LEU A 165 10.47 2.45 20.98
CA LEU A 165 10.16 1.03 21.00
C LEU A 165 8.82 0.79 20.31
N THR A 166 8.80 -0.08 19.30
CA THR A 166 7.57 -0.46 18.59
C THR A 166 7.09 -1.81 19.10
N SER A 167 5.90 -1.85 19.70
CA SER A 167 5.17 -3.09 20.01
C SER A 167 4.29 -3.44 18.82
N ASP A 168 4.60 -4.53 18.14
CA ASP A 168 3.98 -4.92 16.87
C ASP A 168 3.61 -6.41 16.88
N LEU A 169 2.33 -6.72 16.61
CA LEU A 169 1.85 -8.11 16.52
C LEU A 169 2.44 -8.87 15.33
N GLY A 170 2.97 -8.14 14.34
CA GLY A 170 3.65 -8.67 13.16
C GLY A 170 2.70 -9.12 12.05
N PHE A 171 1.41 -8.78 12.14
CA PHE A 171 0.43 -8.98 11.07
C PHE A 171 0.32 -7.68 10.25
N HIS A 172 0.79 -7.70 9.01
CA HIS A 172 0.68 -6.58 8.09
C HIS A 172 0.37 -7.07 6.68
N GLY A 173 -0.46 -6.32 5.97
CA GLY A 173 -0.91 -6.67 4.64
C GLY A 173 -0.82 -5.48 3.69
N GLN A 174 -0.58 -5.77 2.42
CA GLN A 174 -0.60 -4.76 1.36
C GLN A 174 -1.47 -5.22 0.19
N LEU A 175 -2.48 -4.43 -0.17
CA LEU A 175 -3.26 -4.66 -1.37
C LEU A 175 -2.34 -4.68 -2.58
N VAL A 176 -2.47 -5.75 -3.37
CA VAL A 176 -1.76 -5.93 -4.64
C VAL A 176 -2.66 -5.46 -5.77
N ASP A 177 -3.89 -5.97 -5.80
CA ASP A 177 -4.93 -5.58 -6.73
C ASP A 177 -6.32 -5.95 -6.20
N GLN A 178 -7.34 -5.39 -6.86
CA GLN A 178 -8.75 -5.70 -6.61
C GLN A 178 -9.53 -5.73 -7.91
N SER A 179 -10.62 -6.50 -7.94
CA SER A 179 -11.61 -6.46 -9.02
C SER A 179 -12.23 -5.07 -9.19
N VAL A 180 -12.67 -4.80 -10.42
CA VAL A 180 -13.45 -3.60 -10.73
C VAL A 180 -14.76 -3.56 -9.95
N HIS A 181 -15.24 -2.34 -9.69
CA HIS A 181 -16.50 -2.09 -9.01
C HIS A 181 -17.68 -2.61 -9.85
N PRO A 182 -18.56 -3.48 -9.30
CA PRO A 182 -19.66 -4.03 -10.08
C PRO A 182 -20.76 -3.00 -10.33
N THR A 183 -21.30 -3.00 -11.55
CA THR A 183 -22.59 -2.37 -11.88
C THR A 183 -23.63 -3.44 -12.14
N LEU A 184 -24.74 -3.41 -11.42
CA LEU A 184 -25.73 -4.48 -11.35
C LEU A 184 -27.15 -3.94 -11.56
N GLY A 185 -28.05 -4.81 -12.02
CA GLY A 185 -29.49 -4.57 -11.94
C GLY A 185 -30.01 -4.80 -10.52
N PRO A 186 -31.18 -4.23 -10.17
CA PRO A 186 -31.79 -4.46 -8.86
C PRO A 186 -32.01 -5.95 -8.57
N GLY A 187 -31.42 -6.45 -7.48
CA GLY A 187 -31.53 -7.85 -7.05
C GLY A 187 -30.54 -8.83 -7.70
N ASP A 188 -29.73 -8.39 -8.67
CA ASP A 188 -28.71 -9.22 -9.31
C ASP A 188 -27.59 -9.60 -8.33
N THR A 189 -26.96 -10.74 -8.57
CA THR A 189 -25.72 -11.13 -7.88
C THR A 189 -24.53 -10.85 -8.80
N SER A 190 -23.47 -10.26 -8.27
CA SER A 190 -22.25 -9.98 -9.02
C SER A 190 -21.55 -11.26 -9.50
N VAL A 191 -20.72 -11.14 -10.53
CA VAL A 191 -19.62 -12.10 -10.73
C VAL A 191 -18.70 -12.11 -9.48
N PRO A 192 -17.90 -13.16 -9.26
CA PRO A 192 -16.92 -13.17 -8.17
C PRO A 192 -15.99 -11.96 -8.25
N LEU A 193 -15.87 -11.26 -7.12
CA LEU A 193 -14.96 -10.16 -6.90
C LEU A 193 -13.78 -10.69 -6.10
N THR A 194 -12.57 -10.37 -6.54
CA THR A 194 -11.32 -10.89 -5.98
C THR A 194 -10.41 -9.74 -5.57
N LEU A 195 -9.84 -9.85 -4.38
CA LEU A 195 -8.77 -9.00 -3.88
C LEU A 195 -7.55 -9.86 -3.58
N HIS A 196 -6.38 -9.35 -3.93
CA HIS A 196 -5.10 -9.96 -3.60
C HIS A 196 -4.35 -9.09 -2.61
N PHE A 197 -3.80 -9.70 -1.56
CA PHE A 197 -2.99 -9.00 -0.56
C PHE A 197 -1.65 -9.70 -0.39
N ARG A 198 -0.56 -8.94 -0.37
CA ARG A 198 0.75 -9.41 0.06
C ARG A 198 0.85 -9.36 1.57
N ASN A 199 1.32 -10.43 2.19
CA ASN A 199 1.73 -10.41 3.59
C ASN A 199 3.05 -9.64 3.72
N THR A 200 3.02 -8.46 4.31
CA THR A 200 4.21 -7.62 4.56
C THR A 200 4.70 -7.73 6.00
N GLY A 201 3.99 -8.50 6.83
CA GLY A 201 4.33 -8.70 8.23
C GLY A 201 5.35 -9.81 8.45
N ALA A 202 5.75 -9.99 9.71
CA ALA A 202 6.64 -11.07 10.12
C ALA A 202 5.90 -12.39 10.42
N ARG A 203 4.57 -12.36 10.60
CA ARG A 203 3.74 -13.53 10.91
C ARG A 203 3.21 -14.20 9.65
N THR A 204 3.35 -15.52 9.56
CA THR A 204 2.63 -16.33 8.58
C THR A 204 1.13 -16.33 8.88
N TRP A 205 0.30 -16.16 7.86
CA TRP A 205 -1.15 -16.28 7.98
C TRP A 205 -1.57 -17.71 7.69
N THR A 206 -2.27 -18.37 8.61
CA THR A 206 -2.60 -19.79 8.49
C THR A 206 -4.10 -19.97 8.57
N ARG A 207 -4.71 -20.43 7.47
CA ARG A 207 -6.16 -20.68 7.39
C ARG A 207 -6.56 -21.78 8.37
N GLY A 208 -7.67 -21.57 9.08
CA GLY A 208 -8.23 -22.53 10.04
C GLY A 208 -7.54 -22.51 11.41
N VAL A 209 -6.50 -21.69 11.62
CA VAL A 209 -5.78 -21.60 12.89
C VAL A 209 -6.17 -20.31 13.62
N ALA A 210 -6.73 -20.47 14.82
CA ALA A 210 -7.14 -19.36 15.66
C ALA A 210 -5.95 -18.41 15.94
N GLY A 211 -6.19 -17.11 15.75
CA GLY A 211 -5.17 -16.07 15.89
C GLY A 211 -4.09 -16.04 14.81
N GLN A 212 -4.20 -16.84 13.75
CA GLN A 212 -3.30 -16.79 12.58
C GLN A 212 -4.05 -16.65 11.25
N GLN A 213 -5.33 -17.02 11.19
CA GLN A 213 -6.15 -16.82 9.99
C GLN A 213 -6.42 -15.33 9.78
N VAL A 214 -6.19 -14.84 8.56
CA VAL A 214 -6.53 -13.47 8.16
C VAL A 214 -7.68 -13.51 7.16
N ASN A 215 -8.78 -12.85 7.50
CA ASN A 215 -9.99 -12.73 6.71
C ASN A 215 -10.12 -11.32 6.11
N LEU A 216 -10.97 -11.19 5.10
CA LEU A 216 -11.40 -9.89 4.58
C LEU A 216 -12.72 -9.51 5.25
N GLY A 217 -12.67 -8.49 6.10
CA GLY A 217 -13.78 -8.04 6.92
C GLY A 217 -14.35 -6.69 6.48
N VAL A 218 -15.59 -6.44 6.85
CA VAL A 218 -16.23 -5.12 6.74
C VAL A 218 -15.69 -4.21 7.83
N VAL A 219 -15.21 -3.03 7.46
CA VAL A 219 -14.60 -2.08 8.41
C VAL A 219 -15.52 -1.80 9.60
N GLY A 220 -14.98 -1.88 10.81
CA GLY A 220 -15.72 -1.61 12.05
C GLY A 220 -16.69 -2.71 12.46
N ASP A 221 -16.59 -3.91 11.86
CA ASP A 221 -17.52 -5.03 12.08
C ASP A 221 -18.99 -4.63 11.83
N ASP A 222 -19.22 -3.73 10.86
CA ASP A 222 -20.55 -3.22 10.51
C ASP A 222 -21.40 -4.31 9.84
N LYS A 223 -22.28 -4.92 10.63
CA LYS A 223 -23.20 -5.97 10.18
C LYS A 223 -24.40 -5.44 9.40
N SER A 224 -24.63 -4.12 9.36
CA SER A 224 -25.76 -3.55 8.63
C SER A 224 -25.60 -3.73 7.11
N ILE A 225 -24.37 -3.90 6.64
CA ILE A 225 -24.07 -4.09 5.21
C ILE A 225 -24.41 -5.50 4.71
N PHE A 226 -24.77 -6.44 5.59
CA PHE A 226 -25.04 -7.84 5.24
C PHE A 226 -26.16 -8.01 4.21
N ALA A 227 -27.00 -7.00 3.99
CA ALA A 227 -27.97 -6.99 2.89
C ALA A 227 -27.30 -7.13 1.49
N LEU A 228 -26.03 -6.76 1.35
CA LEU A 228 -25.22 -6.96 0.15
C LEU A 228 -24.63 -8.37 0.06
N ALA A 229 -24.74 -9.21 1.08
CA ALA A 229 -24.03 -10.47 1.12
C ALA A 229 -24.58 -11.48 0.12
N ALA A 230 -23.68 -12.08 -0.65
CA ALA A 230 -23.95 -13.29 -1.43
C ALA A 230 -22.91 -14.36 -1.04
N GLY A 231 -23.30 -15.26 -0.14
CA GLY A 231 -22.44 -16.37 0.29
C GLY A 231 -21.28 -15.98 1.21
N TRP A 232 -21.36 -14.84 1.89
CA TRP A 232 -20.31 -14.39 2.81
C TRP A 232 -20.16 -15.35 4.00
N PRO A 233 -18.92 -15.62 4.48
CA PRO A 233 -18.65 -16.44 5.65
C PRO A 233 -19.42 -16.05 6.92
N THR A 234 -19.52 -14.75 7.21
CA THR A 234 -20.29 -14.21 8.33
C THR A 234 -20.95 -12.89 7.92
N ALA A 235 -21.67 -12.25 8.86
CA ALA A 235 -22.33 -10.96 8.63
C ALA A 235 -21.37 -9.81 8.25
N ASP A 236 -20.11 -9.94 8.64
CA ASP A 236 -19.05 -8.92 8.58
C ASP A 236 -17.71 -9.46 8.08
N ARG A 237 -17.67 -10.72 7.59
CA ARG A 237 -16.52 -11.31 6.90
C ARG A 237 -16.97 -11.69 5.51
N VAL A 238 -16.47 -10.97 4.50
CA VAL A 238 -16.88 -11.15 3.11
C VAL A 238 -16.17 -12.32 2.45
N ALA A 239 -14.93 -12.61 2.87
CA ALA A 239 -14.13 -13.72 2.37
C ALA A 239 -13.13 -14.21 3.42
N ILE A 240 -12.81 -15.50 3.32
CA ILE A 240 -11.66 -16.12 3.99
C ILE A 240 -10.54 -16.23 2.95
N GLN A 241 -9.29 -16.11 3.38
CA GLN A 241 -8.13 -16.37 2.50
C GLN A 241 -8.25 -17.74 1.83
N ALA A 242 -7.92 -17.83 0.54
CA ALA A 242 -7.98 -19.09 -0.19
C ALA A 242 -6.84 -20.03 0.22
N GLU A 243 -5.65 -19.47 0.37
CA GLU A 243 -4.40 -20.17 0.62
C GLU A 243 -4.38 -20.78 2.03
N PRO A 244 -3.90 -22.03 2.18
CA PRO A 244 -3.77 -22.65 3.50
C PRO A 244 -2.74 -21.95 4.39
N SER A 245 -1.69 -21.39 3.79
CA SER A 245 -0.64 -20.66 4.49
C SER A 245 -0.06 -19.56 3.61
N VAL A 246 0.14 -18.37 4.17
CA VAL A 246 0.71 -17.20 3.49
C VAL A 246 1.87 -16.69 4.33
N ALA A 247 3.09 -17.11 3.99
CA ALA A 247 4.32 -16.66 4.65
C ALA A 247 4.58 -15.17 4.37
N PRO A 248 5.46 -14.51 5.15
CA PRO A 248 5.96 -13.16 4.81
C PRO A 248 6.41 -13.07 3.35
N GLY A 249 5.93 -12.04 2.64
CA GLY A 249 6.12 -11.83 1.20
C GLY A 249 5.15 -12.59 0.28
N GLY A 250 4.42 -13.58 0.81
CA GLY A 250 3.41 -14.36 0.09
C GLY A 250 2.15 -13.54 -0.25
N ILE A 251 1.34 -14.06 -1.17
CA ILE A 251 0.08 -13.44 -1.62
C ILE A 251 -1.10 -14.27 -1.12
N ALA A 252 -2.10 -13.59 -0.57
CA ALA A 252 -3.38 -14.15 -0.18
C ALA A 252 -4.47 -13.70 -1.16
N THR A 253 -5.40 -14.60 -1.49
CA THR A 253 -6.52 -14.35 -2.38
C THR A 253 -7.83 -14.38 -1.59
N TYR A 254 -8.65 -13.34 -1.77
CA TYR A 254 -9.97 -13.21 -1.15
C TYR A 254 -11.02 -13.05 -2.24
N THR A 255 -11.93 -14.02 -2.36
CA THR A 255 -13.00 -13.98 -3.36
C THR A 255 -14.36 -13.98 -2.69
N PHE A 256 -15.22 -13.04 -3.09
CA PHE A 256 -16.59 -12.90 -2.59
C PHE A 256 -17.54 -12.44 -3.69
N GLN A 257 -18.85 -12.50 -3.44
CA GLN A 257 -19.86 -11.93 -4.31
C GLN A 257 -20.74 -10.96 -3.52
N VAL A 258 -21.40 -10.06 -4.23
CA VAL A 258 -22.40 -9.16 -3.65
C VAL A 258 -23.74 -9.31 -4.33
N LYS A 259 -24.83 -9.12 -3.58
CA LYS A 259 -26.19 -9.03 -4.10
C LYS A 259 -26.64 -7.57 -4.12
N ALA A 260 -27.06 -7.09 -5.27
CA ALA A 260 -27.55 -5.74 -5.48
C ALA A 260 -28.85 -5.51 -4.70
N PRO A 261 -28.95 -4.39 -3.94
CA PRO A 261 -30.22 -3.94 -3.40
C PRO A 261 -31.27 -3.68 -4.48
N LEU A 262 -32.55 -3.67 -4.10
CA LEU A 262 -33.63 -3.33 -5.03
C LEU A 262 -33.73 -1.83 -5.34
N ALA A 263 -33.18 -0.99 -4.46
CA ALA A 263 -33.10 0.44 -4.69
C ALA A 263 -31.88 0.77 -5.55
N ALA A 264 -32.08 1.61 -6.56
CA ALA A 264 -30.97 2.15 -7.35
C ALA A 264 -30.10 3.06 -6.47
N GLY A 265 -28.79 3.04 -6.70
CA GLY A 265 -27.84 3.81 -5.91
C GLY A 265 -26.43 3.22 -5.93
N VAL A 266 -25.51 3.90 -5.24
CA VAL A 266 -24.14 3.42 -5.05
C VAL A 266 -23.99 3.01 -3.58
N TYR A 267 -23.62 1.75 -3.37
CA TYR A 267 -23.45 1.15 -2.04
C TYR A 267 -21.97 0.86 -1.79
N PRO A 268 -21.28 1.66 -0.96
CA PRO A 268 -19.87 1.43 -0.68
C PRO A 268 -19.69 0.29 0.33
N LEU A 269 -18.97 -0.74 -0.07
CA LEU A 269 -18.52 -1.83 0.81
C LEU A 269 -17.07 -1.57 1.21
N ARG A 270 -16.87 -1.07 2.44
CA ARG A 270 -15.53 -0.79 2.99
C ARG A 270 -14.95 -2.05 3.60
N LEU A 271 -13.75 -2.42 3.18
CA LEU A 271 -13.11 -3.68 3.52
C LEU A 271 -11.75 -3.43 4.18
N ARG A 272 -11.34 -4.36 5.04
CA ARG A 272 -10.02 -4.36 5.65
C ARG A 272 -9.64 -5.78 6.05
N LEU A 273 -8.34 -6.08 6.05
CA LEU A 273 -7.88 -7.37 6.55
C LEU A 273 -8.00 -7.43 8.07
N VAL A 274 -8.38 -8.60 8.58
CA VAL A 274 -8.53 -8.85 10.01
C VAL A 274 -7.99 -10.23 10.36
N ALA A 275 -7.06 -10.26 11.30
CA ALA A 275 -6.70 -11.48 12.02
C ALA A 275 -7.74 -11.68 13.13
N ASP A 276 -8.72 -12.55 12.91
CA ASP A 276 -9.89 -12.65 13.79
C ASP A 276 -9.50 -13.00 15.23
N GLY A 277 -10.09 -12.24 16.17
CA GLY A 277 -9.78 -12.32 17.60
C GLY A 277 -8.43 -11.71 18.01
N VAL A 278 -7.69 -11.12 17.07
CA VAL A 278 -6.36 -10.53 17.31
C VAL A 278 -6.33 -9.05 16.99
N THR A 279 -6.45 -8.68 15.72
CA THR A 279 -6.36 -7.28 15.29
C THR A 279 -6.85 -7.09 13.86
N TRP A 280 -7.34 -5.88 13.57
CA TRP A 280 -7.37 -5.37 12.21
C TRP A 280 -5.93 -5.08 11.75
N LEU A 281 -5.60 -5.48 10.52
CA LEU A 281 -4.30 -5.17 9.89
C LEU A 281 -4.31 -3.73 9.38
N ASP A 282 -3.28 -3.28 8.67
CA ASP A 282 -3.18 -1.91 8.15
C ASP A 282 -4.46 -1.47 7.42
N ASP A 283 -4.91 -0.25 7.71
CA ASP A 283 -6.01 0.34 6.95
C ASP A 283 -5.46 0.88 5.63
N GLN A 284 -5.94 0.32 4.54
CA GLN A 284 -5.58 0.74 3.18
C GLN A 284 -6.78 1.35 2.46
N ASP A 285 -7.81 1.73 3.22
CA ASP A 285 -9.02 2.37 2.74
C ASP A 285 -9.70 1.59 1.60
N ILE A 286 -9.66 0.26 1.68
CA ILE A 286 -10.15 -0.61 0.62
C ILE A 286 -11.66 -0.47 0.52
N VAL A 287 -12.16 -0.25 -0.69
CA VAL A 287 -13.59 -0.13 -0.95
C VAL A 287 -13.96 -0.82 -2.25
N THR A 288 -15.08 -1.54 -2.22
CA THR A 288 -15.79 -2.02 -3.40
C THR A 288 -17.08 -1.21 -3.54
N LEU A 289 -17.22 -0.42 -4.60
CA LEU A 289 -18.46 0.30 -4.88
C LEU A 289 -19.43 -0.61 -5.63
N VAL A 290 -20.61 -0.83 -5.09
CA VAL A 290 -21.68 -1.59 -5.77
C VAL A 290 -22.67 -0.60 -6.35
N THR A 291 -22.67 -0.45 -7.67
CA THR A 291 -23.59 0.46 -8.37
C THR A 291 -24.81 -0.31 -8.83
N VAL A 292 -26.00 0.13 -8.45
CA VAL A 292 -27.27 -0.45 -8.88
C VAL A 292 -27.98 0.52 -9.82
N GLY A 293 -28.18 0.10 -11.07
CA GLY A 293 -28.89 0.86 -12.09
C GLY A 293 -30.40 0.87 -11.85
N ALA A 294 -31.10 1.94 -12.26
CA ALA A 294 -32.56 1.97 -12.23
C ALA A 294 -33.14 1.13 -13.39
N THR A 295 -34.02 0.17 -13.09
CA THR A 295 -34.86 -0.45 -14.12
C THR A 295 -35.89 0.56 -14.61
N ALA A 296 -36.10 0.65 -15.93
CA ALA A 296 -37.24 1.39 -16.49
C ALA A 296 -38.55 0.81 -15.91
N GLY A 297 -39.16 1.54 -14.97
CA GLY A 297 -40.42 1.16 -14.32
C GLY A 297 -40.44 1.20 -12.79
N ALA A 298 -39.33 1.47 -12.09
CA ALA A 298 -39.38 1.70 -10.64
C ALA A 298 -39.90 3.12 -10.31
N PRO A 299 -40.83 3.28 -9.35
CA PRO A 299 -41.43 4.57 -9.05
C PRO A 299 -40.39 5.58 -8.56
N THR A 300 -40.22 6.65 -9.33
CA THR A 300 -39.43 7.84 -8.99
C THR A 300 -40.14 8.61 -7.88
N GLY A 301 -39.81 8.28 -6.63
CA GLY A 301 -40.53 8.83 -5.49
C GLY A 301 -39.71 8.86 -4.20
N LYS A 302 -38.42 9.22 -4.28
CA LYS A 302 -37.69 9.72 -3.11
C LYS A 302 -36.54 10.60 -3.58
N THR A 303 -36.65 11.88 -3.31
CA THR A 303 -35.54 12.83 -3.40
C THR A 303 -34.36 12.27 -2.60
N ILE A 304 -33.25 12.03 -3.31
CA ILE A 304 -31.96 11.75 -2.68
C ILE A 304 -31.61 12.99 -1.87
N PRO A 305 -31.34 12.90 -0.55
CA PRO A 305 -30.84 14.05 0.18
C PRO A 305 -29.46 14.38 -0.37
N THR A 306 -29.40 15.39 -1.25
CA THR A 306 -28.14 15.98 -1.70
C THR A 306 -27.57 16.76 -0.53
N SER A 307 -26.59 16.16 0.17
CA SER A 307 -25.52 16.94 0.79
C SER A 307 -25.01 17.95 -0.25
N PRO A 308 -24.81 19.24 0.07
CA PRO A 308 -24.55 20.25 -0.95
C PRO A 308 -23.37 19.80 -1.82
N ALA A 309 -23.64 19.59 -3.12
CA ALA A 309 -22.71 18.93 -4.01
C ALA A 309 -21.40 19.73 -4.07
N ALA A 310 -20.29 19.10 -3.62
CA ALA A 310 -18.97 19.71 -3.66
C ALA A 310 -18.50 19.99 -5.11
N PHE A 311 -19.21 19.44 -6.10
CA PHE A 311 -18.89 19.56 -7.52
C PHE A 311 -20.14 19.78 -8.39
N THR A 312 -19.98 20.53 -9.48
CA THR A 312 -20.96 20.68 -10.57
C THR A 312 -20.36 20.24 -11.89
N PHE A 313 -21.21 19.78 -12.82
CA PHE A 313 -20.78 19.12 -14.05
C PHE A 313 -21.48 19.67 -15.30
N VAL A 314 -20.68 20.03 -16.31
CA VAL A 314 -21.15 20.37 -17.66
C VAL A 314 -20.48 19.41 -18.63
N VAL A 315 -21.26 18.65 -19.40
CA VAL A 315 -20.73 17.64 -20.33
C VAL A 315 -21.28 17.92 -21.72
N GLY A 316 -20.43 17.80 -22.73
CA GLY A 316 -20.80 17.85 -24.14
C GLY A 316 -20.17 16.70 -24.91
N ALA A 317 -20.80 16.32 -26.02
CA ALA A 317 -20.27 15.37 -26.98
C ALA A 317 -20.29 15.98 -28.39
N ASP A 318 -19.18 15.88 -29.10
CA ASP A 318 -19.01 16.43 -30.45
C ASP A 318 -18.29 15.43 -31.36
N PRO A 319 -18.87 15.02 -32.50
CA PRO A 319 -20.21 15.38 -32.97
C PRO A 319 -21.32 14.70 -32.13
N SER A 320 -22.46 15.36 -32.02
CA SER A 320 -23.65 14.82 -31.34
C SER A 320 -24.31 13.64 -32.08
N ALA A 321 -23.90 13.40 -33.33
CA ALA A 321 -24.23 12.20 -34.10
C ALA A 321 -23.02 11.75 -34.94
N THR A 322 -22.72 10.46 -34.94
CA THR A 322 -21.60 9.89 -35.69
C THR A 322 -21.87 8.45 -36.10
N ALA A 323 -21.01 7.89 -36.95
CA ALA A 323 -21.10 6.50 -37.38
C ALA A 323 -20.27 5.57 -36.49
N ALA A 324 -20.68 4.30 -36.39
CA ALA A 324 -19.81 3.27 -35.83
C ALA A 324 -18.46 3.23 -36.59
N GLY A 325 -17.35 3.10 -35.88
CA GLY A 325 -15.99 3.19 -36.44
C GLY A 325 -15.40 4.61 -36.48
N GLN A 326 -16.19 5.65 -36.18
CA GLN A 326 -15.73 7.03 -36.08
C GLN A 326 -15.51 7.45 -34.62
N SER A 327 -14.85 8.58 -34.40
CA SER A 327 -14.60 9.12 -33.06
C SER A 327 -15.64 10.15 -32.63
N VAL A 328 -15.91 10.21 -31.33
CA VAL A 328 -16.66 11.25 -30.65
C VAL A 328 -15.78 11.87 -29.56
N LYS A 329 -15.79 13.20 -29.46
CA LYS A 329 -15.11 13.94 -28.41
C LYS A 329 -16.10 14.27 -27.29
N VAL A 330 -15.90 13.65 -26.13
CA VAL A 330 -16.61 13.97 -24.88
C VAL A 330 -15.81 15.03 -24.14
N THR A 331 -16.42 16.17 -23.84
CA THR A 331 -15.81 17.25 -23.07
C THR A 331 -16.54 17.39 -21.74
N THR A 332 -15.87 17.01 -20.65
CA THR A 332 -16.41 17.07 -19.30
C THR A 332 -15.78 18.21 -18.54
N THR A 333 -16.58 19.19 -18.16
CA THR A 333 -16.19 20.30 -17.31
C THR A 333 -16.69 20.06 -15.89
N VAL A 334 -15.80 20.16 -14.92
CA VAL A 334 -16.05 19.94 -13.51
C VAL A 334 -15.68 21.20 -12.75
N THR A 335 -16.58 21.71 -11.92
CA THR A 335 -16.32 22.86 -11.04
C THR A 335 -16.46 22.44 -9.59
N SER A 336 -15.43 22.63 -8.77
CA SER A 336 -15.50 22.37 -7.33
C SER A 336 -15.96 23.61 -6.57
N ILE A 337 -16.87 23.49 -5.61
CA ILE A 337 -17.30 24.63 -4.78
C ILE A 337 -16.39 24.86 -3.55
N ALA A 338 -15.48 23.94 -3.27
CA ALA A 338 -14.51 24.02 -2.17
C ALA A 338 -13.17 23.41 -2.60
N ALA A 339 -12.09 23.69 -1.88
CA ALA A 339 -10.80 23.09 -2.19
C ALA A 339 -10.85 21.58 -1.90
N ASN A 340 -10.67 20.75 -2.92
CA ASN A 340 -10.85 19.29 -2.84
C ASN A 340 -9.90 18.58 -3.79
N THR A 341 -9.46 17.37 -3.43
CA THR A 341 -8.85 16.44 -4.39
C THR A 341 -9.83 15.31 -4.66
N ALA A 342 -10.13 15.06 -5.93
CA ALA A 342 -11.16 14.13 -6.35
C ALA A 342 -10.67 13.10 -7.39
N VAL A 343 -11.45 12.04 -7.54
CA VAL A 343 -11.43 11.14 -8.70
C VAL A 343 -12.64 11.51 -9.56
N ILE A 344 -12.43 11.82 -10.83
CA ILE A 344 -13.50 12.15 -11.77
C ILE A 344 -13.73 10.96 -12.71
N GLY A 345 -14.97 10.50 -12.81
CA GLY A 345 -15.40 9.46 -13.73
C GLY A 345 -16.22 10.00 -14.88
N VAL A 346 -15.98 9.47 -16.08
CA VAL A 346 -16.81 9.68 -17.26
C VAL A 346 -17.17 8.32 -17.84
N ASP A 347 -18.44 7.97 -17.76
CA ASP A 347 -18.98 6.69 -18.21
C ASP A 347 -19.92 6.93 -19.40
N VAL A 348 -19.75 6.16 -20.47
CA VAL A 348 -20.59 6.18 -21.66
C VAL A 348 -21.33 4.87 -21.72
N TYR A 349 -22.65 4.91 -21.64
CA TYR A 349 -23.52 3.75 -21.69
C TYR A 349 -24.09 3.54 -23.09
N THR A 350 -24.22 2.27 -23.48
CA THR A 350 -24.88 1.84 -24.71
C THR A 350 -26.37 2.24 -24.73
N PRO A 351 -27.01 2.22 -25.91
CA PRO A 351 -28.46 2.40 -26.02
C PRO A 351 -29.21 1.38 -25.14
N GLY A 352 -30.12 1.87 -24.30
CA GLY A 352 -30.79 1.07 -23.26
C GLY A 352 -30.21 1.24 -21.85
N GLY A 353 -29.01 1.82 -21.71
CA GLY A 353 -28.52 2.41 -20.46
C GLY A 353 -27.97 1.44 -19.40
N SER A 354 -27.83 0.15 -19.71
CA SER A 354 -27.41 -0.89 -18.76
C SER A 354 -25.96 -1.37 -18.95
N THR A 355 -25.33 -1.08 -20.09
CA THR A 355 -23.95 -1.53 -20.37
C THR A 355 -23.04 -0.33 -20.60
N VAL A 356 -21.90 -0.27 -19.92
CA VAL A 356 -20.87 0.73 -20.16
C VAL A 356 -20.12 0.35 -21.45
N ALA A 357 -20.17 1.23 -22.45
CA ALA A 357 -19.45 1.12 -23.71
C ALA A 357 -18.03 1.70 -23.63
N PHE A 358 -17.82 2.69 -22.77
CA PHE A 358 -16.55 3.35 -22.53
C PHE A 358 -16.56 3.97 -21.14
N GLU A 359 -15.46 3.84 -20.41
CA GLU A 359 -15.27 4.52 -19.13
C GLU A 359 -13.90 5.19 -19.09
N LYS A 360 -13.80 6.28 -18.35
CA LYS A 360 -12.53 6.93 -18.04
C LYS A 360 -12.54 7.54 -16.65
N TRP A 361 -11.47 7.27 -15.89
CA TRP A 361 -11.26 7.80 -14.56
C TRP A 361 -10.02 8.69 -14.50
N PHE A 362 -10.14 9.86 -13.90
CA PHE A 362 -9.06 10.82 -13.64
C PHE A 362 -8.82 10.87 -12.14
N HIS A 363 -7.65 10.44 -11.70
CA HIS A 363 -7.34 10.28 -10.28
C HIS A 363 -6.53 11.45 -9.75
N ASN A 364 -6.73 11.78 -8.47
CA ASN A 364 -5.95 12.80 -7.75
C ASN A 364 -6.07 14.21 -8.36
N GLU A 365 -7.25 14.54 -8.88
CA GLU A 365 -7.55 15.86 -9.43
C GLU A 365 -7.78 16.87 -8.32
N SER A 366 -6.79 17.73 -8.06
CA SER A 366 -6.88 18.79 -7.04
C SER A 366 -7.55 20.04 -7.60
N PHE A 367 -8.54 20.56 -6.90
CA PHE A 367 -9.27 21.79 -7.21
C PHE A 367 -9.12 22.76 -6.05
N ALA A 368 -8.88 24.03 -6.33
CA ALA A 368 -9.18 25.13 -5.42
C ALA A 368 -10.70 25.37 -5.34
N ALA A 369 -11.15 26.08 -4.32
CA ALA A 369 -12.55 26.46 -4.20
C ALA A 369 -12.97 27.34 -5.40
N GLY A 370 -14.04 26.94 -6.10
CA GLY A 370 -14.51 27.57 -7.33
C GLY A 370 -13.74 27.19 -8.59
N GLU A 371 -12.68 26.38 -8.50
CA GLU A 371 -11.86 26.01 -9.66
C GLU A 371 -12.65 25.12 -10.62
N GLN A 372 -12.55 25.43 -11.90
CA GLN A 372 -13.11 24.68 -13.00
C GLN A 372 -11.98 23.97 -13.77
N ARG A 373 -12.17 22.68 -14.05
CA ARG A 373 -11.30 21.89 -14.92
C ARG A 373 -12.07 21.23 -16.03
N THR A 374 -11.43 21.07 -17.17
CA THR A 374 -12.03 20.49 -18.36
C THR A 374 -11.24 19.27 -18.80
N TYR A 375 -11.94 18.17 -19.01
CA TYR A 375 -11.42 16.86 -19.39
C TYR A 375 -11.92 16.52 -20.80
N PRO A 376 -11.13 16.79 -21.85
CA PRO A 376 -11.43 16.36 -23.20
C PRO A 376 -11.05 14.88 -23.38
N LEU A 377 -11.98 14.10 -23.92
CA LEU A 377 -11.83 12.67 -24.17
C LEU A 377 -12.26 12.38 -25.60
N SER A 378 -11.39 11.75 -26.38
CA SER A 378 -11.76 11.25 -27.71
C SER A 378 -11.97 9.75 -27.60
N TRP A 379 -13.19 9.29 -27.89
CA TRP A 379 -13.54 7.87 -27.93
C TRP A 379 -13.82 7.45 -29.36
N THR A 380 -13.08 6.48 -29.87
CA THR A 380 -13.39 5.83 -31.17
C THR A 380 -14.41 4.74 -30.94
N ILE A 381 -15.58 4.90 -31.54
CA ILE A 381 -16.70 3.97 -31.41
C ILE A 381 -16.34 2.68 -32.18
N PRO A 382 -16.44 1.49 -31.57
CA PRO A 382 -16.18 0.24 -32.26
C PRO A 382 -17.03 0.10 -33.53
N ALA A 383 -16.48 -0.47 -34.60
CA ALA A 383 -17.20 -0.64 -35.87
C ALA A 383 -18.46 -1.53 -35.76
N GLY A 384 -18.51 -2.41 -34.75
CA GLY A 384 -19.69 -3.23 -34.41
C GLY A 384 -20.52 -2.70 -33.25
N ALA A 385 -20.37 -1.43 -32.89
CA ALA A 385 -21.11 -0.82 -31.78
C ALA A 385 -22.63 -0.79 -32.04
N THR A 386 -23.41 -0.98 -30.97
CA THR A 386 -24.87 -0.94 -31.03
C THR A 386 -25.35 0.42 -31.53
N ILE A 387 -26.12 0.42 -32.63
CA ILE A 387 -26.72 1.64 -33.16
C ILE A 387 -27.77 2.18 -32.18
N GLY A 388 -27.76 3.49 -31.95
CA GLY A 388 -28.73 4.17 -31.09
C GLY A 388 -28.11 5.31 -30.28
N THR A 389 -28.86 5.80 -29.28
CA THR A 389 -28.43 6.90 -28.43
C THR A 389 -27.63 6.41 -27.23
N TYR A 390 -26.39 6.87 -27.13
CA TYR A 390 -25.51 6.63 -26.00
C TYR A 390 -25.70 7.70 -24.94
N ARG A 391 -25.61 7.31 -23.67
CA ARG A 391 -25.77 8.19 -22.50
C ARG A 391 -24.42 8.41 -21.84
N ILE A 392 -24.09 9.64 -21.48
CA ILE A 392 -22.87 9.97 -20.75
C ILE A 392 -23.22 10.34 -19.32
N ASP A 393 -22.63 9.62 -18.37
CA ASP A 393 -22.69 9.92 -16.94
C ASP A 393 -21.33 10.44 -16.49
N VAL A 394 -21.33 11.34 -15.51
CA VAL A 394 -20.10 11.86 -14.90
C VAL A 394 -20.23 11.81 -13.39
N SER A 395 -19.15 11.46 -12.71
CA SER A 395 -19.11 11.29 -11.26
C SER A 395 -17.84 11.90 -10.66
N ALA A 396 -17.91 12.30 -9.40
CA ALA A 396 -16.79 12.75 -8.60
C ALA A 396 -16.78 12.02 -7.26
N TYR A 397 -15.60 11.53 -6.88
CA TYR A 397 -15.35 10.86 -5.60
C TYR A 397 -14.16 11.52 -4.92
N ALA A 398 -14.01 11.33 -3.61
CA ALA A 398 -12.75 11.60 -2.93
C ALA A 398 -11.65 10.67 -3.45
N VAL A 399 -10.40 11.12 -3.37
CA VAL A 399 -9.23 10.25 -3.61
C VAL A 399 -9.30 9.00 -2.73
N GLY A 400 -8.98 7.85 -3.33
CA GLY A 400 -9.17 6.55 -2.69
C GLY A 400 -10.64 6.15 -2.55
N TRP A 401 -11.54 6.79 -3.31
CA TRP A 401 -12.97 6.47 -3.38
C TRP A 401 -13.70 6.56 -2.03
N LYS A 402 -13.11 7.30 -1.08
CA LYS A 402 -13.52 7.34 0.33
C LYS A 402 -14.88 8.00 0.55
N ALA A 403 -15.28 8.89 -0.33
CA ALA A 403 -16.55 9.61 -0.28
C ALA A 403 -17.05 9.84 -1.71
N PHE A 404 -18.36 9.81 -1.90
CA PHE A 404 -18.98 10.23 -3.16
C PHE A 404 -19.31 11.71 -3.07
N PHE A 405 -18.72 12.51 -3.94
CA PHE A 405 -18.94 13.95 -3.95
C PHE A 405 -20.14 14.37 -4.83
N GLY A 406 -20.52 13.54 -5.79
CA GLY A 406 -21.71 13.73 -6.61
C GLY A 406 -21.56 13.15 -8.01
N ALA A 407 -22.67 13.03 -8.72
CA ALA A 407 -22.69 12.64 -10.13
C ALA A 407 -23.78 13.40 -10.87
N LYS A 408 -23.63 13.48 -12.19
CA LYS A 408 -24.68 13.89 -13.12
C LYS A 408 -24.91 12.74 -14.09
N ILE A 409 -26.06 12.10 -13.94
CA ILE A 409 -26.53 11.03 -14.81
C ILE A 409 -27.19 11.66 -16.05
N ALA A 410 -26.99 11.05 -17.21
CA ALA A 410 -27.42 11.60 -18.50
C ALA A 410 -26.94 13.04 -18.71
N ALA A 411 -25.70 13.32 -18.32
CA ALA A 411 -25.10 14.65 -18.41
C ALA A 411 -25.03 15.15 -19.86
N ALA A 412 -24.87 14.23 -20.82
CA ALA A 412 -24.99 14.44 -22.26
C ALA A 412 -25.38 13.14 -22.97
N THR A 413 -25.74 13.25 -24.24
CA THR A 413 -25.99 12.10 -25.14
C THR A 413 -25.39 12.37 -26.52
N PHE A 414 -25.12 11.30 -27.26
CA PHE A 414 -24.84 11.35 -28.69
C PHE A 414 -25.42 10.10 -29.38
N SER A 415 -25.69 10.21 -30.67
CA SER A 415 -26.27 9.11 -31.45
C SER A 415 -25.22 8.44 -32.33
N VAL A 416 -25.21 7.11 -32.32
CA VAL A 416 -24.40 6.30 -33.23
C VAL A 416 -25.32 5.70 -34.30
N ALA A 417 -25.02 5.98 -35.56
CA ALA A 417 -25.70 5.44 -36.73
C ALA A 417 -24.84 4.37 -37.42
N ALA A 418 -25.46 3.58 -38.30
CA ALA A 418 -24.73 2.73 -39.23
C ALA A 418 -23.81 3.62 -40.09
N ALA A 419 -22.59 3.15 -40.37
CA ALA A 419 -21.74 3.81 -41.33
C ALA A 419 -22.46 3.91 -42.69
N PRO A 420 -22.42 5.07 -43.38
CA PRO A 420 -23.01 5.18 -44.70
C PRO A 420 -22.32 4.18 -45.63
N VAL A 421 -23.13 3.31 -46.26
CA VAL A 421 -22.64 2.38 -47.28
C VAL A 421 -22.18 3.23 -48.47
N PRO A 422 -20.93 3.08 -48.96
CA PRO A 422 -20.49 3.79 -50.15
C PRO A 422 -21.43 3.48 -51.33
N PRO A 423 -21.80 4.46 -52.17
CA PRO A 423 -22.56 4.15 -53.38
C PRO A 423 -21.74 3.17 -54.24
N THR A 424 -22.41 2.12 -54.72
CA THR A 424 -21.85 1.16 -55.65
C THR A 424 -21.29 1.88 -56.88
N ALA A 425 -20.01 1.65 -57.18
CA ALA A 425 -19.36 2.21 -58.36
C ALA A 425 -20.12 1.79 -59.64
N PRO A 426 -20.36 2.69 -60.60
CA PRO A 426 -20.94 2.31 -61.88
C PRO A 426 -19.98 1.39 -62.65
N PRO A 427 -20.51 0.45 -63.46
CA PRO A 427 -19.70 -0.54 -64.16
C PRO A 427 -18.70 0.14 -65.13
N PRO A 428 -17.54 -0.49 -65.40
CA PRO A 428 -16.50 0.11 -66.23
C PRO A 428 -17.01 0.34 -67.65
N SER A 429 -17.03 1.60 -68.09
CA SER A 429 -17.25 1.96 -69.48
C SER A 429 -15.99 1.73 -70.29
N ALA A 430 -16.18 1.19 -71.49
CA ALA A 430 -15.14 0.80 -72.43
C ALA A 430 -14.21 1.96 -72.81
N THR A 431 -12.94 1.62 -72.93
CA THR A 431 -11.83 2.45 -73.41
C THR A 431 -12.09 3.01 -74.82
N PRO A 432 -11.90 4.33 -75.05
CA PRO A 432 -11.61 4.86 -76.37
C PRO A 432 -10.09 5.10 -76.55
N PRO A 433 -9.54 4.90 -77.76
CA PRO A 433 -8.11 5.04 -78.01
C PRO A 433 -7.72 6.48 -78.38
N GLY A 434 -6.51 6.86 -77.96
CA GLY A 434 -5.66 7.80 -78.69
C GLY A 434 -5.68 9.26 -78.24
N ALA A 435 -4.56 9.72 -77.64
CA ALA A 435 -3.98 11.03 -77.93
C ALA A 435 -2.49 11.07 -77.57
N THR A 436 -1.71 11.55 -78.52
CA THR A 436 -0.25 11.71 -78.66
C THR A 436 0.36 12.71 -77.66
N PRO A 437 1.67 12.65 -77.33
CA PRO A 437 2.28 13.46 -76.27
C PRO A 437 2.96 14.76 -76.78
N GLY A 438 3.08 15.75 -75.89
CA GLY A 438 4.04 16.86 -75.97
C GLY A 438 3.68 18.07 -75.08
N PRO A 439 4.60 19.02 -74.83
CA PRO A 439 6.05 18.91 -74.66
C PRO A 439 6.54 19.41 -73.28
N THR A 440 7.78 19.07 -72.98
CA THR A 440 8.63 19.48 -71.85
C THR A 440 8.92 20.99 -71.83
N SER A 441 8.95 21.61 -70.65
CA SER A 441 9.57 22.93 -70.44
C SER A 441 10.65 22.89 -69.35
N THR A 442 11.84 23.34 -69.74
CA THR A 442 13.15 23.40 -69.07
C THR A 442 13.24 24.57 -68.03
N PRO A 443 14.37 24.74 -67.29
CA PRO A 443 14.44 25.42 -65.99
C PRO A 443 14.83 26.90 -66.10
N SER A 444 14.72 27.64 -64.99
CA SER A 444 15.30 28.98 -64.86
C SER A 444 16.16 29.09 -63.60
N THR A 445 17.42 29.44 -63.83
CA THR A 445 18.44 29.87 -62.87
C THR A 445 18.54 31.40 -62.86
N THR A 446 19.31 31.94 -61.89
CA THR A 446 19.85 33.32 -61.73
C THR A 446 19.23 34.04 -60.52
N GLY A 447 19.98 34.61 -59.57
CA GLY A 447 21.42 34.81 -59.43
C GLY A 447 21.74 35.35 -58.02
N VAL A 448 22.99 35.15 -57.62
CA VAL A 448 23.60 35.62 -56.36
C VAL A 448 23.88 37.13 -56.45
N PRO A 449 23.88 37.86 -55.31
CA PRO A 449 25.05 38.69 -55.04
C PRO A 449 25.60 38.52 -53.61
N THR A 450 26.91 38.66 -53.53
CA THR A 450 27.79 38.56 -52.36
C THR A 450 28.00 39.93 -51.69
N ALA A 451 28.00 39.99 -50.35
CA ALA A 451 28.62 41.05 -49.54
C ALA A 451 29.12 40.43 -48.21
N THR A 452 30.43 40.29 -48.01
CA THR A 452 31.36 41.08 -47.16
C THR A 452 31.22 40.84 -45.65
N PRO A 453 32.31 40.54 -44.89
CA PRO A 453 32.25 39.89 -43.58
C PRO A 453 32.05 40.88 -42.42
N ALA A 454 31.15 40.55 -41.49
CA ALA A 454 30.92 41.29 -40.25
C ALA A 454 31.25 40.44 -39.02
N SER A 455 31.72 41.15 -37.99
CA SER A 455 32.36 40.74 -36.73
C SER A 455 31.81 39.53 -35.97
N THR A 456 32.74 38.76 -35.40
CA THR A 456 32.55 37.67 -34.44
C THR A 456 31.61 38.04 -33.28
N PRO A 457 30.47 37.36 -33.11
CA PRO A 457 29.62 37.54 -31.93
C PRO A 457 30.26 36.88 -30.69
N ALA A 458 30.15 37.56 -29.56
CA ALA A 458 30.52 37.05 -28.24
C ALA A 458 29.78 35.72 -27.94
N PRO A 459 30.36 34.79 -27.14
CA PRO A 459 29.70 33.53 -26.84
C PRO A 459 28.35 33.80 -26.19
N THR A 460 27.29 33.42 -26.92
CA THR A 460 25.94 33.37 -26.38
C THR A 460 25.95 32.33 -25.26
N PRO A 461 25.40 32.59 -24.07
CA PRO A 461 25.28 31.56 -23.04
C PRO A 461 24.54 30.39 -23.66
N THR A 462 25.18 29.20 -23.65
CA THR A 462 24.54 27.97 -24.09
C THR A 462 23.20 27.85 -23.37
N PRO A 463 22.06 27.76 -24.09
CA PRO A 463 20.76 27.58 -23.45
C PRO A 463 20.83 26.39 -22.50
N ALA A 464 20.31 26.56 -21.28
CA ALA A 464 20.17 25.43 -20.37
C ALA A 464 19.45 24.28 -21.12
N PRO A 465 19.90 23.02 -20.98
CA PRO A 465 19.29 21.91 -21.69
C PRO A 465 17.78 21.88 -21.44
N GLY A 466 17.01 21.74 -22.52
CA GLY A 466 15.56 21.58 -22.43
C GLY A 466 15.18 20.27 -21.72
N PRO A 467 13.89 20.12 -21.35
CA PRO A 467 13.39 18.91 -20.69
C PRO A 467 13.73 17.65 -21.50
N SER A 468 14.43 16.70 -20.87
CA SER A 468 14.79 15.41 -21.49
C SER A 468 14.45 14.25 -20.55
N PHE A 469 13.78 13.23 -21.10
CA PHE A 469 13.28 12.09 -20.34
C PHE A 469 13.77 10.76 -20.91
N SER A 470 13.93 9.78 -20.04
CA SER A 470 14.06 8.36 -20.41
C SER A 470 12.90 7.56 -19.83
N VAL A 471 12.38 6.61 -20.61
CA VAL A 471 11.22 5.79 -20.23
C VAL A 471 11.58 4.31 -20.27
N SER A 472 11.02 3.55 -19.33
CA SER A 472 11.05 2.08 -19.34
C SER A 472 9.76 1.54 -18.74
N SER A 473 9.45 0.26 -18.96
CA SER A 473 8.30 -0.37 -18.31
C SER A 473 8.56 -1.83 -17.99
N SER A 474 7.88 -2.32 -16.95
CA SER A 474 7.77 -3.75 -16.66
C SER A 474 6.31 -4.18 -16.69
N VAL A 475 6.06 -5.44 -17.05
CA VAL A 475 4.72 -6.02 -17.12
C VAL A 475 4.62 -7.29 -16.28
N THR A 476 3.49 -7.44 -15.58
CA THR A 476 3.23 -8.60 -14.73
C THR A 476 1.73 -8.93 -14.73
N PRO A 477 1.32 -10.16 -15.10
CA PRO A 477 2.15 -11.24 -15.65
C PRO A 477 2.59 -10.96 -17.11
N ALA A 478 3.68 -11.61 -17.55
CA ALA A 478 4.16 -11.50 -18.94
C ALA A 478 3.26 -12.23 -19.96
N SER A 479 2.33 -13.04 -19.48
CA SER A 479 1.31 -13.73 -20.28
C SER A 479 -0.01 -13.75 -19.51
N VAL A 480 -1.10 -13.40 -20.18
CA VAL A 480 -2.45 -13.29 -19.61
C VAL A 480 -3.46 -13.91 -20.58
N VAL A 481 -4.55 -14.48 -20.06
CA VAL A 481 -5.67 -14.95 -20.91
C VAL A 481 -6.68 -13.82 -21.10
N THR A 482 -7.46 -13.86 -22.19
CA THR A 482 -8.60 -12.94 -22.35
C THR A 482 -9.54 -13.02 -21.14
N GLY A 483 -9.95 -11.86 -20.59
CA GLY A 483 -10.70 -11.77 -19.34
C GLY A 483 -9.83 -11.69 -18.07
N GLY A 484 -8.51 -11.86 -18.18
CA GLY A 484 -7.55 -11.63 -17.10
C GLY A 484 -7.06 -10.17 -17.04
N SER A 485 -6.13 -9.89 -16.13
CA SER A 485 -5.52 -8.56 -15.95
C SER A 485 -4.01 -8.59 -16.16
N VAL A 486 -3.46 -7.48 -16.64
CA VAL A 486 -2.01 -7.25 -16.70
C VAL A 486 -1.67 -5.93 -16.03
N GLY A 487 -0.73 -5.98 -15.10
CA GLY A 487 -0.11 -4.80 -14.50
C GLY A 487 1.05 -4.31 -15.35
N VAL A 488 1.12 -3.00 -15.54
CA VAL A 488 2.19 -2.26 -16.20
C VAL A 488 2.77 -1.27 -15.19
N THR A 489 4.07 -1.29 -15.01
CA THR A 489 4.77 -0.28 -14.20
C THR A 489 5.67 0.50 -15.12
N ALA A 490 5.26 1.72 -15.48
CA ALA A 490 6.08 2.62 -16.27
C ALA A 490 7.03 3.40 -15.34
N VAL A 491 8.30 3.52 -15.70
CA VAL A 491 9.28 4.31 -14.98
C VAL A 491 9.76 5.42 -15.92
N VAL A 492 9.61 6.66 -15.47
CA VAL A 492 10.05 7.84 -16.21
C VAL A 492 11.11 8.55 -15.39
N THR A 493 12.25 8.83 -16.00
CA THR A 493 13.34 9.59 -15.38
C THR A 493 13.54 10.90 -16.11
N SER A 494 13.53 12.01 -15.38
CA SER A 494 13.79 13.34 -15.93
C SER A 494 15.25 13.74 -15.69
N ALA A 495 15.98 14.17 -16.72
CA ALA A 495 17.35 14.67 -16.52
C ALA A 495 17.38 16.08 -15.89
N THR A 496 16.34 16.87 -16.12
CA THR A 496 16.18 18.25 -15.62
C THR A 496 14.93 18.36 -14.75
N ALA A 497 14.88 19.35 -13.86
CA ALA A 497 13.65 19.63 -13.12
C ALA A 497 12.57 20.10 -14.10
N SER A 498 11.43 19.42 -14.14
CA SER A 498 10.42 19.62 -15.19
C SER A 498 9.06 19.12 -14.73
N THR A 499 8.00 19.71 -15.29
CA THR A 499 6.63 19.19 -15.14
C THR A 499 6.21 18.57 -16.47
N ALA A 500 5.67 17.36 -16.43
CA ALA A 500 5.34 16.60 -17.63
C ALA A 500 4.03 15.83 -17.49
N LEU A 501 3.47 15.47 -18.64
CA LEU A 501 2.47 14.43 -18.80
C LEU A 501 3.16 13.13 -19.19
N VAL A 502 2.90 12.06 -18.46
CA VAL A 502 3.38 10.70 -18.78
C VAL A 502 2.24 9.90 -19.37
N ASP A 503 2.39 9.42 -20.59
CA ASP A 503 1.40 8.64 -21.31
C ASP A 503 1.84 7.16 -21.40
N VAL A 504 0.91 6.26 -21.07
CA VAL A 504 1.08 4.82 -21.04
C VAL A 504 0.01 4.19 -21.93
N GLU A 505 0.45 3.58 -23.02
CA GLU A 505 -0.43 2.95 -24.00
C GLU A 505 -0.15 1.45 -24.13
N ILE A 506 -1.18 0.66 -24.43
CA ILE A 506 -1.08 -0.76 -24.74
C ILE A 506 -1.69 -1.00 -26.12
N TRP A 507 -0.94 -1.67 -26.98
CA TRP A 507 -1.27 -1.90 -28.38
C TRP A 507 -1.35 -3.39 -28.68
N ALA A 508 -2.47 -3.84 -29.23
CA ALA A 508 -2.62 -5.18 -29.78
C ALA A 508 -1.74 -5.36 -31.05
N PRO A 509 -1.41 -6.61 -31.43
CA PRO A 509 -0.72 -6.88 -32.68
C PRO A 509 -1.43 -6.25 -33.88
N GLY A 510 -0.73 -5.40 -34.63
CA GLY A 510 -1.27 -4.75 -35.84
C GLY A 510 -2.36 -3.70 -35.59
N ALA A 511 -2.59 -3.29 -34.34
CA ALA A 511 -3.58 -2.26 -34.04
C ALA A 511 -3.19 -0.89 -34.61
N LEU A 512 -4.18 -0.16 -35.14
CA LEU A 512 -4.03 1.21 -35.63
C LEU A 512 -4.20 2.27 -34.53
N ALA A 513 -4.62 1.86 -33.33
CA ALA A 513 -4.83 2.70 -32.16
C ALA A 513 -4.55 1.90 -30.87
N PRO A 514 -4.26 2.56 -29.73
CA PRO A 514 -4.07 1.85 -28.48
C PRO A 514 -5.36 1.18 -28.01
N ASN A 515 -5.26 -0.06 -27.53
CA ASN A 515 -6.35 -0.80 -26.89
C ASN A 515 -6.61 -0.31 -25.45
N TYR A 516 -5.61 0.34 -24.87
CA TYR A 516 -5.69 0.99 -23.57
C TYR A 516 -4.71 2.14 -23.52
N GLN A 517 -5.15 3.26 -22.95
CA GLN A 517 -4.33 4.45 -22.76
C GLN A 517 -4.67 5.11 -21.42
N VAL A 518 -3.63 5.35 -20.62
CA VAL A 518 -3.71 6.12 -19.39
C VAL A 518 -2.57 7.12 -19.38
N TRP A 519 -2.84 8.33 -18.92
CA TRP A 519 -1.82 9.35 -18.78
C TRP A 519 -1.91 10.02 -17.41
N PHE A 520 -0.77 10.50 -16.95
CA PHE A 520 -0.58 11.19 -15.69
C PHE A 520 -0.10 12.59 -16.02
N ASP A 521 -0.99 13.58 -15.96
CA ASP A 521 -0.67 14.97 -16.29
C ASP A 521 -0.05 15.71 -15.09
N ASN A 522 0.60 16.84 -15.34
CA ASN A 522 1.16 17.74 -14.31
C ASN A 522 2.11 17.06 -13.32
N GLN A 523 2.87 16.07 -13.77
CA GLN A 523 3.82 15.33 -12.94
C GLN A 523 5.11 16.12 -12.78
N SER A 524 5.40 16.53 -11.54
CA SER A 524 6.61 17.27 -11.21
C SER A 524 7.80 16.34 -10.95
N PHE A 525 8.93 16.66 -11.57
CA PHE A 525 10.20 15.98 -11.41
C PHE A 525 11.26 16.95 -10.92
N THR A 526 12.12 16.51 -10.00
CA THR A 526 13.44 17.12 -9.80
C THR A 526 14.44 16.55 -10.81
N ALA A 527 15.57 17.24 -11.02
CA ALA A 527 16.60 16.77 -11.94
C ALA A 527 17.17 15.41 -11.49
N GLY A 528 17.25 14.45 -12.40
CA GLY A 528 17.68 13.07 -12.16
C GLY A 528 16.61 12.17 -11.51
N GLN A 529 15.41 12.67 -11.24
CA GLN A 529 14.39 11.91 -10.52
C GLN A 529 13.74 10.87 -11.43
N ALA A 530 13.76 9.61 -10.98
CA ALA A 530 12.91 8.54 -11.50
C ALA A 530 11.59 8.50 -10.73
N ARG A 531 10.47 8.39 -11.45
CA ARG A 531 9.14 8.17 -10.88
C ARG A 531 8.48 6.96 -11.53
N SER A 532 7.70 6.25 -10.73
CA SER A 532 6.99 5.04 -11.14
C SER A 532 5.50 5.31 -11.26
N TYR A 533 4.90 4.79 -12.32
CA TYR A 533 3.52 4.98 -12.73
C TYR A 533 2.87 3.62 -12.96
N PRO A 534 2.20 3.06 -11.95
CA PRO A 534 1.48 1.81 -12.10
C PRO A 534 0.19 2.04 -12.90
N ALA A 535 -0.07 1.15 -13.84
CA ALA A 535 -1.29 1.07 -14.63
C ALA A 535 -1.72 -0.39 -14.74
N THR A 536 -3.01 -0.67 -14.67
CA THR A 536 -3.53 -2.04 -14.84
C THR A 536 -4.50 -2.05 -16.00
N TRP A 537 -4.29 -2.96 -16.93
CA TRP A 537 -5.20 -3.19 -18.04
C TRP A 537 -5.95 -4.50 -17.85
N GLN A 538 -7.28 -4.41 -17.83
CA GLN A 538 -8.17 -5.57 -17.90
C GLN A 538 -8.28 -5.97 -19.35
N VAL A 539 -7.83 -7.18 -19.68
CA VAL A 539 -7.85 -7.70 -21.04
C VAL A 539 -9.29 -8.09 -21.38
N PRO A 540 -9.96 -7.45 -22.35
CA PRO A 540 -11.32 -7.83 -22.71
C PRO A 540 -11.43 -9.30 -23.08
N ALA A 541 -12.57 -9.94 -22.77
CA ALA A 541 -12.84 -11.32 -23.21
C ALA A 541 -12.80 -11.46 -24.75
N SER A 542 -13.06 -10.37 -25.47
CA SER A 542 -13.00 -10.26 -26.93
C SER A 542 -11.67 -9.75 -27.46
N ALA A 543 -10.65 -9.59 -26.62
CA ALA A 543 -9.36 -9.04 -27.03
C ALA A 543 -8.70 -9.93 -28.10
N ALA A 544 -8.06 -9.29 -29.08
CA ALA A 544 -7.28 -10.00 -30.08
C ALA A 544 -6.17 -10.81 -29.38
N LEU A 545 -5.94 -12.05 -29.81
CA LEU A 545 -4.86 -12.87 -29.27
C LEU A 545 -3.52 -12.46 -29.88
N GLY A 546 -2.44 -12.65 -29.13
CA GLY A 546 -1.07 -12.41 -29.60
C GLY A 546 -0.26 -11.48 -28.71
N MET A 547 0.83 -10.94 -29.24
CA MET A 547 1.80 -10.14 -28.49
C MET A 547 1.43 -8.65 -28.47
N TYR A 548 1.09 -8.17 -27.28
CA TYR A 548 0.79 -6.77 -27.04
C TYR A 548 2.07 -5.99 -26.72
N THR A 549 2.09 -4.73 -27.11
CA THR A 549 3.21 -3.81 -26.86
C THR A 549 2.75 -2.69 -25.94
N VAL A 550 3.49 -2.48 -24.84
CA VAL A 550 3.38 -1.28 -24.02
C VAL A 550 4.23 -0.19 -24.66
N LYS A 551 3.64 0.96 -24.93
CA LYS A 551 4.33 2.14 -25.45
C LYS A 551 4.20 3.29 -24.47
N LEU A 552 5.26 4.08 -24.34
CA LEU A 552 5.32 5.24 -23.45
C LEU A 552 5.66 6.50 -24.23
N ALA A 553 5.03 7.61 -23.86
CA ALA A 553 5.37 8.95 -24.34
C ALA A 553 5.39 9.93 -23.17
N VAL A 554 6.13 11.03 -23.33
CA VAL A 554 6.17 12.12 -22.35
C VAL A 554 5.91 13.43 -23.06
N TYR A 555 5.01 14.25 -22.53
CA TYR A 555 4.66 15.55 -23.08
C TYR A 555 4.85 16.64 -22.04
N ALA A 556 4.90 17.89 -22.48
CA ALA A 556 4.50 19.03 -21.67
C ALA A 556 3.07 18.83 -21.17
N PRO A 557 2.70 19.43 -20.03
CA PRO A 557 1.35 19.32 -19.51
C PRO A 557 0.27 19.69 -20.53
N ALA A 558 -0.92 19.10 -20.37
CA ALA A 558 -2.04 19.26 -21.31
C ALA A 558 -1.70 18.88 -22.77
N TRP A 559 -0.81 17.90 -22.98
CA TRP A 559 -0.39 17.40 -24.30
C TRP A 559 0.29 18.44 -25.20
N ALA A 560 0.79 19.54 -24.64
CA ALA A 560 1.17 20.72 -25.42
C ALA A 560 2.37 20.48 -26.35
N THR A 561 3.42 19.81 -25.88
CA THR A 561 4.65 19.59 -26.66
C THR A 561 5.21 18.22 -26.33
N VAL A 562 5.64 17.45 -27.33
CA VAL A 562 6.25 16.15 -27.10
C VAL A 562 7.64 16.34 -26.50
N TYR A 563 7.90 15.78 -25.33
CA TYR A 563 9.24 15.72 -24.72
C TYR A 563 9.93 14.39 -25.03
N SER A 564 9.18 13.28 -25.01
CA SER A 564 9.62 11.97 -25.45
C SER A 564 8.56 11.37 -26.36
N PRO A 565 8.88 11.01 -27.61
CA PRO A 565 7.91 10.43 -28.52
C PRO A 565 7.45 9.04 -28.04
N LEU A 566 6.28 8.63 -28.55
CA LEU A 566 5.72 7.32 -28.27
C LEU A 566 6.68 6.21 -28.73
N SER A 567 7.16 5.41 -27.79
CA SER A 567 8.17 4.38 -28.02
C SER A 567 7.84 3.10 -27.25
N SER A 568 8.18 1.95 -27.82
CA SER A 568 7.94 0.64 -27.20
C SER A 568 8.83 0.45 -25.96
N ALA A 569 8.23 0.04 -24.84
CA ALA A 569 8.90 -0.08 -23.55
C ALA A 569 8.80 -1.48 -22.91
N ALA A 570 7.79 -2.28 -23.26
CA ALA A 570 7.66 -3.69 -22.87
C ALA A 570 6.67 -4.44 -23.77
N THR A 571 6.61 -5.77 -23.64
CA THR A 571 5.65 -6.63 -24.35
C THR A 571 5.11 -7.72 -23.43
N PHE A 572 3.87 -8.16 -23.67
CA PHE A 572 3.26 -9.32 -23.01
C PHE A 572 2.34 -10.08 -23.98
N SER A 573 2.04 -11.36 -23.72
CA SER A 573 1.16 -12.16 -24.58
C SER A 573 -0.27 -12.25 -24.04
N VAL A 574 -1.26 -12.12 -24.92
CA VAL A 574 -2.67 -12.42 -24.65
C VAL A 574 -3.07 -13.73 -25.33
N ASN A 575 -3.53 -14.70 -24.54
CA ASN A 575 -3.85 -16.05 -25.00
C ASN A 575 -5.35 -16.37 -24.82
N ALA A 576 -5.83 -17.37 -25.57
CA ALA A 576 -7.16 -17.92 -25.33
C ALA A 576 -7.21 -18.64 -23.97
N PRO A 577 -8.37 -18.68 -23.31
CA PRO A 577 -8.57 -19.55 -22.15
C PRO A 577 -8.33 -21.00 -22.57
N VAL A 578 -7.54 -21.74 -21.80
CA VAL A 578 -7.37 -23.19 -22.03
C VAL A 578 -8.70 -23.87 -21.71
N ALA A 579 -9.29 -24.56 -22.68
CA ALA A 579 -10.47 -25.38 -22.42
C ALA A 579 -10.09 -26.48 -21.44
N THR A 580 -10.71 -26.48 -20.26
CA THR A 580 -10.63 -27.60 -19.33
C THR A 580 -11.18 -28.84 -20.05
N PRO A 581 -10.45 -29.97 -20.12
CA PRO A 581 -11.04 -31.19 -20.68
C PRO A 581 -12.30 -31.50 -19.89
N SER A 582 -13.42 -31.64 -20.60
CA SER A 582 -14.66 -32.13 -20.00
C SER A 582 -14.35 -33.42 -19.27
N PRO A 583 -14.77 -33.62 -18.00
CA PRO A 583 -14.61 -34.91 -17.35
C PRO A 583 -15.23 -35.96 -18.26
N THR A 584 -14.45 -36.97 -18.64
CA THR A 584 -14.99 -38.18 -19.27
C THR A 584 -16.06 -38.71 -18.32
N PRO A 585 -17.31 -38.91 -18.76
CA PRO A 585 -18.35 -39.41 -17.87
C PRO A 585 -17.88 -40.75 -17.31
N THR A 586 -17.68 -40.80 -15.99
CA THR A 586 -17.44 -42.05 -15.28
C THR A 586 -18.62 -42.97 -15.59
N PRO A 587 -18.41 -44.21 -16.06
CA PRO A 587 -19.51 -45.12 -16.34
C PRO A 587 -20.32 -45.30 -15.06
N THR A 588 -21.61 -44.95 -15.13
CA THR A 588 -22.59 -45.19 -14.08
C THR A 588 -22.62 -46.69 -13.80
N LEU A 589 -22.09 -47.12 -12.65
CA LEU A 589 -22.34 -48.47 -12.17
C LEU A 589 -23.85 -48.59 -11.95
N GLY A 590 -24.47 -49.57 -12.64
CA GLY A 590 -25.88 -49.90 -12.46
C GLY A 590 -26.22 -50.22 -11.00
N PRO A 591 -27.51 -50.19 -10.62
CA PRO A 591 -27.93 -50.38 -9.24
C PRO A 591 -27.37 -51.69 -8.69
N SER A 592 -26.45 -51.57 -7.73
CA SER A 592 -25.99 -52.70 -6.93
C SER A 592 -27.16 -53.20 -6.09
N ALA A 593 -27.42 -54.51 -6.14
CA ALA A 593 -28.47 -55.15 -5.36
C ALA A 593 -28.37 -54.80 -3.87
N THR A 594 -29.52 -54.51 -3.28
CA THR A 594 -29.73 -54.26 -1.85
C THR A 594 -29.08 -55.38 -1.01
N PRO A 595 -28.16 -55.06 -0.08
CA PRO A 595 -27.69 -56.04 0.89
C PRO A 595 -28.86 -56.49 1.79
N GLY A 596 -29.04 -57.80 1.95
CA GLY A 596 -30.03 -58.38 2.86
C GLY A 596 -29.79 -57.98 4.33
N PRO A 597 -30.80 -58.11 5.20
CA PRO A 597 -30.71 -57.67 6.58
C PRO A 597 -29.56 -58.37 7.32
N THR A 598 -28.63 -57.57 7.82
CA THR A 598 -27.55 -58.02 8.70
C THR A 598 -28.15 -58.37 10.06
N ALA A 599 -27.88 -59.59 10.55
CA ALA A 599 -28.35 -60.05 11.85
C ALA A 599 -27.81 -59.16 12.98
N THR A 600 -28.73 -58.72 13.85
CA THR A 600 -28.43 -58.00 15.09
C THR A 600 -27.48 -58.82 15.97
N PRO A 601 -26.34 -58.26 16.43
CA PRO A 601 -25.48 -58.94 17.39
C PRO A 601 -26.16 -59.08 18.76
N THR A 602 -26.17 -60.29 19.31
CA THR A 602 -26.60 -60.59 20.67
C THR A 602 -25.78 -59.79 21.69
N PRO A 603 -26.40 -59.12 22.68
CA PRO A 603 -25.67 -58.34 23.69
C PRO A 603 -24.79 -59.25 24.56
N THR A 604 -23.51 -58.89 24.67
CA THR A 604 -22.57 -59.47 25.63
C THR A 604 -22.95 -59.03 27.05
N ALA A 605 -22.99 -59.99 27.97
CA ALA A 605 -23.38 -59.77 29.37
C ALA A 605 -22.43 -58.81 30.11
N THR A 606 -23.02 -57.83 30.78
CA THR A 606 -22.39 -56.91 31.74
C THR A 606 -21.80 -57.68 32.93
N PRO A 607 -20.54 -57.43 33.35
CA PRO A 607 -20.00 -57.98 34.59
C PRO A 607 -20.67 -57.35 35.82
N THR A 608 -21.16 -58.21 36.72
CA THR A 608 -21.76 -57.86 38.01
C THR A 608 -20.73 -57.22 38.97
N PRO A 609 -21.07 -56.15 39.70
CA PRO A 609 -20.15 -55.46 40.61
C PRO A 609 -19.83 -56.27 41.87
N THR A 610 -18.54 -56.32 42.23
CA THR A 610 -18.05 -56.84 43.52
C THR A 610 -18.41 -55.87 44.64
N ARG A 611 -19.04 -56.39 45.71
CA ARG A 611 -19.44 -55.61 46.89
C ARG A 611 -18.23 -55.25 47.77
N THR A 612 -18.13 -53.96 48.10
CA THR A 612 -17.27 -53.38 49.14
C THR A 612 -17.65 -53.90 50.53
N PRO A 613 -16.70 -54.22 51.42
CA PRO A 613 -16.98 -54.68 52.78
C PRO A 613 -17.56 -53.57 53.67
N THR A 614 -18.54 -53.97 54.49
CA THR A 614 -19.28 -53.16 55.47
C THR A 614 -18.38 -52.61 56.59
N PRO A 615 -18.56 -51.35 57.03
CA PRO A 615 -17.83 -50.79 58.18
C PRO A 615 -18.36 -51.33 59.50
N THR A 616 -17.46 -51.77 60.38
CA THR A 616 -17.74 -52.16 61.76
C THR A 616 -17.81 -50.93 62.69
N THR A 617 -18.86 -50.92 63.50
CA THR A 617 -19.18 -49.95 64.57
C THR A 617 -18.06 -49.85 65.62
N PRO A 618 -17.65 -48.63 66.04
CA PRO A 618 -16.81 -48.44 67.21
C PRO A 618 -17.64 -48.12 68.46
N ALA A 619 -17.37 -48.82 69.56
CA ALA A 619 -17.73 -48.44 70.93
C ALA A 619 -16.82 -49.21 71.91
N PRO A 620 -16.60 -48.72 73.15
CA PRO A 620 -16.25 -47.38 73.57
C PRO A 620 -14.91 -47.34 74.33
N THR A 621 -14.44 -46.12 74.56
CA THR A 621 -13.27 -45.71 75.35
C THR A 621 -13.21 -46.33 76.75
N VAL A 622 -12.06 -46.90 77.11
CA VAL A 622 -11.60 -47.03 78.51
C VAL A 622 -10.14 -46.60 78.61
N THR A 623 -9.93 -45.61 79.46
CA THR A 623 -8.66 -45.02 79.90
C THR A 623 -7.88 -45.95 80.83
N ALA A 624 -6.56 -46.03 80.68
CA ALA A 624 -5.62 -46.23 81.81
C ALA A 624 -4.17 -45.80 81.44
N THR A 625 -3.76 -44.67 82.04
CA THR A 625 -2.56 -44.45 82.88
C THR A 625 -1.13 -44.86 82.41
N ALA A 626 -0.27 -43.83 82.36
CA ALA A 626 1.17 -43.67 82.71
C ALA A 626 2.12 -44.90 82.70
N THR A 627 3.40 -44.83 82.33
CA THR A 627 4.51 -43.98 82.86
C THR A 627 5.82 -44.29 82.04
N PRO A 628 7.06 -43.89 82.42
CA PRO A 628 7.92 -42.90 81.76
C PRO A 628 9.18 -43.46 81.07
N THR A 629 9.92 -42.64 80.31
CA THR A 629 11.31 -42.21 80.61
C THR A 629 11.80 -41.22 79.57
#